data_AF-A0A2H1X3B5-F1
#
_entry.id   AF-A0A2H1X3B5-F1
#
_cell.length_a   1.000
_cell.length_b   1.000
_cell.length_c   1.000
_cell.angle_alpha   90.00
_cell.angle_beta   90.00
_cell.angle_gamma   90.00
#
_symmetry.space_group_name_H-M   'P 1'
#
loop_
_entity.id
_entity.type
_entity.pdbx_description
1 polymer ?
#
loop_
_entity_poly.entity_id
_entity_poly.type
_entity_poly.pdbx_seq_one_letter_code
_entity_poly.pdbx_strand_id
1 'polypeptide(L)'
;QSERWRKLRNIVQWTPFFQTYKKQRYPWIQLAGHQGNFKAGPDQGTILKKLCPQEERCFKILMKDVLRPFVPEYKGQVTCEDGELYLQLQDLLSDFDSPCVMDCKIGVRTYLEEELAKAKEKTKLRK
;
A
#
# COMPACT_ATOMS: atom_id res chain seq x y z
N GLN A 1 29.51 -43.96 5.51
CA GLN A 1 28.95 -42.64 5.86
C GLN A 1 28.65 -41.83 4.58
N SER A 2 27.43 -42.03 4.06
CA SER A 2 26.57 -41.09 3.34
C SER A 2 27.08 -40.39 2.06
N GLU A 3 26.87 -41.05 0.91
CA GLU A 3 26.83 -40.43 -0.43
C GLU A 3 25.80 -39.28 -0.54
N ARG A 4 24.81 -39.26 0.36
CA ARG A 4 23.79 -38.23 0.48
C ARG A 4 24.41 -36.86 0.79
N TRP A 5 25.46 -36.83 1.61
CA TRP A 5 26.20 -35.59 1.94
C TRP A 5 27.02 -35.08 0.75
N ARG A 6 27.49 -35.96 -0.13
CA ARG A 6 28.22 -35.57 -1.35
C ARG A 6 27.30 -34.96 -2.41
N LYS A 7 26.09 -35.50 -2.58
CA LYS A 7 25.05 -34.92 -3.45
C LYS A 7 24.56 -33.55 -2.93
N LEU A 8 24.37 -33.41 -1.62
CA LEU A 8 24.00 -32.13 -1.00
C LEU A 8 25.08 -31.06 -1.19
N ARG A 9 26.37 -31.39 -1.08
CA ARG A 9 27.46 -30.44 -1.33
C ARG A 9 27.43 -29.84 -2.74
N ASN A 10 27.13 -30.64 -3.76
CA ASN A 10 27.01 -30.14 -5.13
C ASN A 10 25.82 -29.19 -5.31
N ILE A 11 24.69 -29.45 -4.62
CA ILE A 11 23.52 -28.56 -4.66
C ILE A 11 23.83 -27.24 -3.93
N VAL A 12 24.48 -27.31 -2.78
CA VAL A 12 24.82 -26.13 -1.95
C VAL A 12 25.95 -25.30 -2.57
N GLN A 13 26.86 -25.91 -3.34
CA GLN A 13 27.84 -25.18 -4.16
C GLN A 13 27.20 -24.49 -5.38
N TRP A 14 26.06 -25.01 -5.88
CA TRP A 14 25.30 -24.44 -7.01
C TRP A 14 24.11 -23.56 -6.58
N THR A 15 23.88 -23.35 -5.28
CA THR A 15 23.02 -22.28 -4.79
C THR A 15 23.88 -21.20 -4.15
N PRO A 16 24.48 -20.29 -4.95
CA PRO A 16 25.39 -19.30 -4.45
C PRO A 16 24.57 -18.13 -3.93
N PHE A 17 24.06 -18.23 -2.70
CA PHE A 17 23.36 -17.16 -2.00
C PHE A 17 22.03 -16.74 -2.68
N PHE A 18 20.92 -16.70 -1.95
CA PHE A 18 19.89 -15.73 -2.32
C PHE A 18 20.48 -14.36 -2.02
N GLN A 19 21.25 -13.81 -2.95
CA GLN A 19 21.62 -12.42 -2.94
C GLN A 19 20.33 -11.66 -3.18
N THR A 20 19.63 -11.36 -2.09
CA THR A 20 18.49 -10.45 -2.10
C THR A 20 19.07 -9.08 -2.40
N TYR A 21 19.23 -8.78 -3.70
CA TYR A 21 19.45 -7.42 -4.13
C TYR A 21 18.31 -6.61 -3.54
N LYS A 22 18.62 -5.74 -2.56
CA LYS A 22 17.69 -4.69 -2.17
C LYS A 22 17.34 -3.99 -3.46
N LYS A 23 16.10 -4.15 -3.95
CA LYS A 23 15.62 -3.44 -5.13
C LYS A 23 16.03 -1.98 -4.99
N GLN A 24 16.58 -1.42 -6.06
CA GLN A 24 16.98 -0.01 -6.13
C GLN A 24 15.92 0.84 -5.46
N ARG A 25 16.34 1.73 -4.57
CA ARG A 25 15.44 2.65 -3.87
C ARG A 25 14.79 3.54 -4.92
N TYR A 26 13.56 3.22 -5.32
CA TYR A 26 12.83 4.05 -6.27
C TYR A 26 12.39 5.35 -5.59
N PRO A 27 12.35 6.47 -6.33
CA PRO A 27 11.91 7.73 -5.78
C PRO A 27 10.46 7.64 -5.31
N TRP A 28 10.15 8.33 -4.23
CA TRP A 28 8.79 8.45 -3.71
C TRP A 28 7.91 9.17 -4.73
N ILE A 29 6.78 8.57 -5.10
CA ILE A 29 5.80 9.14 -6.03
C ILE A 29 4.45 9.21 -5.33
N GLN A 30 3.93 10.44 -5.17
CA GLN A 30 2.58 10.69 -4.69
C GLN A 30 1.89 11.65 -5.66
N LEU A 31 0.90 11.15 -6.41
CA LEU A 31 0.17 11.95 -7.39
C LEU A 31 -1.06 12.67 -6.82
N ALA A 32 -1.66 12.11 -5.77
CA ALA A 32 -2.90 12.60 -5.19
C ALA A 32 -2.91 12.46 -3.66
N GLY A 33 -3.92 13.06 -3.03
CA GLY A 33 -4.02 13.16 -1.57
C GLY A 33 -3.13 14.25 -0.99
N HIS A 34 -3.34 14.57 0.28
CA HIS A 34 -2.54 15.61 0.94
C HIS A 34 -1.13 15.09 1.24
N GLN A 35 -0.14 15.98 1.12
CA GLN A 35 1.23 15.71 1.55
C GLN A 35 1.25 15.27 3.02
N GLY A 36 2.08 14.28 3.35
CA GLY A 36 2.22 13.75 4.71
C GLY A 36 1.23 12.66 5.11
N ASN A 37 0.32 12.24 4.21
CA ASN A 37 -0.56 11.09 4.47
C ASN A 37 0.11 9.73 4.30
N PHE A 38 1.25 9.67 3.63
CA PHE A 38 1.91 8.42 3.31
C PHE A 38 3.34 8.39 3.85
N LYS A 39 3.78 7.22 4.35
CA LYS A 39 5.14 6.93 4.82
C LYS A 39 5.60 5.59 4.25
N ALA A 40 6.90 5.33 4.23
CA ALA A 40 7.41 4.01 3.88
C ALA A 40 6.96 2.96 4.93
N GLY A 41 6.59 1.76 4.46
CA GLY A 41 6.21 0.65 5.34
C GLY A 41 7.40 0.02 6.06
N PRO A 42 7.15 -0.71 7.17
CA PRO A 42 8.19 -1.43 7.90
C PRO A 42 8.75 -2.61 7.09
N ASP A 43 7.91 -3.23 6.25
CA ASP A 43 8.27 -4.36 5.41
C ASP A 43 8.56 -3.92 3.97
N GLN A 44 9.45 -4.64 3.30
CA GLN A 44 9.70 -4.44 1.88
C GLN A 44 8.40 -4.61 1.07
N GLY A 45 8.16 -3.70 0.12
CA GLY A 45 6.95 -3.71 -0.71
C GLY A 45 5.69 -3.29 0.05
N THR A 46 5.84 -2.51 1.13
CA THR A 46 4.71 -1.96 1.87
C THR A 46 4.81 -0.44 2.02
N ILE A 47 3.65 0.19 2.11
CA ILE A 47 3.47 1.62 2.32
C ILE A 47 2.50 1.84 3.48
N LEU A 48 2.73 2.88 4.27
CA LEU A 48 1.82 3.32 5.32
C LEU A 48 0.95 4.45 4.79
N LYS A 49 -0.36 4.36 4.99
CA LYS A 49 -1.33 5.42 4.72
C LYS A 49 -2.01 5.84 6.01
N LYS A 50 -2.08 7.14 6.32
CA LYS A 50 -2.71 7.63 7.55
C LYS A 50 -4.11 7.04 7.73
N LEU A 51 -4.41 6.57 8.93
CA LEU A 51 -5.65 5.84 9.20
C LEU A 51 -6.88 6.71 8.92
N CYS A 52 -7.75 6.20 8.06
CA CYS A 52 -9.13 6.65 7.91
C CYS A 52 -10.06 5.49 8.32
N PRO A 53 -10.91 5.63 9.35
CA PRO A 53 -11.75 4.53 9.82
C PRO A 53 -12.69 3.96 8.76
N GLN A 54 -13.21 4.80 7.87
CA GLN A 54 -14.06 4.39 6.75
C GLN A 54 -13.28 3.51 5.78
N GLU A 55 -12.06 3.95 5.41
CA GLU A 55 -11.19 3.23 4.50
C GLU A 55 -10.74 1.89 5.07
N GLU A 56 -10.40 1.83 6.36
CA GLU A 56 -10.04 0.58 7.03
C GLU A 56 -11.16 -0.46 6.93
N ARG A 57 -12.41 -0.03 7.16
CA ARG A 57 -13.58 -0.91 7.02
C ARG A 57 -13.71 -1.43 5.59
N CYS A 58 -13.52 -0.58 4.59
CA CYS A 58 -13.53 -1.00 3.18
C CYS A 58 -12.46 -2.06 2.89
N PHE A 59 -11.21 -1.84 3.33
CA PHE A 59 -10.14 -2.82 3.13
C PHE A 59 -10.42 -4.15 3.82
N LYS A 60 -10.93 -4.15 5.06
CA LYS A 60 -11.31 -5.38 5.78
C LYS A 60 -12.35 -6.22 5.02
N ILE A 61 -13.28 -5.56 4.32
CA ILE A 61 -14.27 -6.22 3.47
C ILE A 61 -13.59 -6.72 2.18
N LEU A 62 -12.84 -5.86 1.50
CA LEU A 62 -12.19 -6.17 0.21
C LEU A 62 -11.21 -7.34 0.31
N MET A 63 -10.55 -7.55 1.45
CA MET A 63 -9.66 -8.71 1.66
C MET A 63 -10.39 -10.06 1.65
N LYS A 64 -11.73 -10.06 1.68
CA LYS A 64 -12.58 -11.25 1.61
C LYS A 64 -13.50 -11.24 0.38
N ASP A 65 -13.34 -10.26 -0.50
CA ASP A 65 -14.20 -10.05 -1.67
C ASP A 65 -13.54 -10.54 -2.96
N VAL A 66 -14.34 -10.75 -4.01
CA VAL A 66 -13.85 -11.07 -5.36
C VAL A 66 -12.95 -9.99 -5.94
N LEU A 67 -13.08 -8.74 -5.47
CA LEU A 67 -12.25 -7.60 -5.88
C LEU A 67 -10.85 -7.61 -5.27
N ARG A 68 -10.54 -8.50 -4.31
CA ARG A 68 -9.24 -8.55 -3.63
C ARG A 68 -8.03 -8.48 -4.58
N PRO A 69 -7.98 -9.16 -5.74
CA PRO A 69 -6.82 -9.11 -6.64
C PRO A 69 -6.61 -7.76 -7.33
N PHE A 70 -7.60 -6.87 -7.29
CA PHE A 70 -7.60 -5.59 -8.00
C PHE A 70 -7.39 -4.37 -7.08
N VAL A 71 -7.11 -4.61 -5.80
CA VAL A 71 -6.86 -3.57 -4.79
C VAL A 71 -5.55 -3.86 -4.06
N PRO A 72 -4.89 -2.86 -3.45
CA PRO A 72 -3.72 -3.11 -2.61
C PRO A 72 -4.06 -4.07 -1.47
N GLU A 73 -3.17 -5.03 -1.21
CA GLU A 73 -3.31 -5.90 -0.03
C GLU A 73 -3.26 -5.05 1.26
N TYR A 74 -4.24 -5.27 2.14
CA TYR A 74 -4.26 -4.68 3.48
C TYR A 74 -3.63 -5.62 4.50
N LYS A 75 -2.57 -5.15 5.17
CA LYS A 75 -1.78 -5.94 6.12
C LYS A 75 -2.08 -5.64 7.59
N GLY A 76 -2.93 -4.66 7.87
CA GLY A 76 -3.33 -4.29 9.23
C GLY A 76 -3.03 -2.84 9.57
N GLN A 77 -3.15 -2.51 10.85
CA GLN A 77 -2.80 -1.20 11.38
C GLN A 77 -1.39 -1.21 11.97
N VAL A 78 -0.71 -0.07 11.89
CA VAL A 78 0.58 0.20 12.52
C VAL A 78 0.47 1.49 13.31
N THR A 79 0.87 1.45 14.58
CA THR A 79 1.05 2.65 15.42
C THR A 79 2.48 3.13 15.27
N CYS A 80 2.67 4.36 14.81
CA CYS A 80 3.99 4.98 14.71
C CYS A 80 4.44 5.56 16.07
N GLU A 81 5.74 5.90 16.19
CA GLU A 81 6.34 6.48 17.41
C GLU A 81 5.69 7.81 17.82
N ASP A 82 5.12 8.54 16.86
CA ASP A 82 4.36 9.79 17.07
C ASP A 82 2.95 9.54 17.64
N GLY A 83 2.57 8.28 17.87
CA GLY A 83 1.24 7.87 18.33
C GLY A 83 0.18 7.83 17.24
N GLU A 84 0.52 8.21 16.01
CA GLU A 84 -0.41 8.22 14.89
C GLU A 84 -0.60 6.81 14.33
N LEU A 85 -1.84 6.51 13.93
CA LEU A 85 -2.20 5.23 13.34
C LEU A 85 -2.16 5.30 11.81
N TYR A 86 -1.63 4.23 11.21
CA TYR A 86 -1.54 4.05 9.77
C TYR A 86 -2.11 2.69 9.36
N LEU A 87 -2.66 2.63 8.15
CA LEU A 87 -2.92 1.42 7.41
C LEU A 87 -1.62 0.96 6.77
N GLN A 88 -1.21 -0.28 6.98
CA GLN A 88 -0.14 -0.91 6.20
C GLN A 88 -0.74 -1.57 4.96
N LEU A 89 -0.32 -1.09 3.80
CA LEU A 89 -0.78 -1.53 2.48
C LEU A 89 0.37 -2.07 1.64
N GLN A 90 0.06 -2.90 0.66
CA GLN A 90 0.98 -3.25 -0.43
C GLN A 90 1.41 -1.99 -1.18
N ASP A 91 2.71 -1.85 -1.42
CA ASP A 91 3.23 -0.88 -2.38
C ASP A 91 3.11 -1.45 -3.80
N LEU A 92 2.18 -0.87 -4.58
CA LEU A 92 1.91 -1.29 -5.95
C LEU A 92 3.08 -1.01 -6.91
N LEU A 93 4.02 -0.14 -6.55
CA LEU A 93 5.17 0.19 -7.40
C LEU A 93 6.37 -0.73 -7.15
N SER A 94 6.32 -1.56 -6.11
CA SER A 94 7.47 -2.36 -5.65
C SER A 94 8.02 -3.34 -6.68
N ASP A 95 7.23 -3.72 -7.68
CA ASP A 95 7.60 -4.65 -8.75
C ASP A 95 7.95 -4.00 -10.09
N PHE A 96 7.90 -2.67 -10.19
CA PHE A 96 8.21 -1.93 -11.41
C PHE A 96 9.63 -1.35 -11.37
N ASP A 97 10.28 -1.30 -12.53
CA ASP A 97 11.48 -0.50 -12.75
C ASP A 97 11.06 0.81 -13.45
N SER A 98 11.45 1.95 -12.87
CA SER A 98 11.15 3.29 -13.39
C SER A 98 9.66 3.51 -13.76
N PRO A 99 8.72 3.34 -12.81
CA PRO A 99 7.29 3.40 -13.10
C PRO A 99 6.81 4.80 -13.52
N CYS A 100 5.91 4.84 -14.50
CA CYS A 100 5.06 5.99 -14.77
C CYS A 100 3.68 5.75 -14.17
N VAL A 101 3.15 6.71 -13.42
CA VAL A 101 1.92 6.55 -12.65
C VAL A 101 0.85 7.53 -13.15
N MET A 102 -0.41 7.10 -13.17
CA MET A 102 -1.58 7.93 -13.46
C MET A 102 -2.65 7.65 -12.41
N ASP A 103 -3.27 8.70 -11.87
CA ASP A 103 -4.43 8.61 -10.97
C ASP A 103 -5.68 9.07 -11.72
N CYS A 104 -6.66 8.17 -11.84
CA CYS A 104 -7.97 8.48 -12.41
C CYS A 104 -9.06 8.28 -11.35
N LYS A 105 -9.57 9.39 -10.83
CA LYS A 105 -10.71 9.37 -9.91
C LYS A 105 -11.98 8.95 -10.65
N ILE A 106 -12.64 7.89 -10.16
CA ILE A 106 -13.83 7.30 -10.79
C ILE A 106 -15.13 7.80 -10.13
N GLY A 107 -16.15 8.04 -10.95
CA GLY A 107 -17.49 8.44 -10.53
C GLY A 107 -17.97 9.72 -11.23
N VAL A 108 -19.29 9.88 -11.40
CA VAL A 108 -19.89 11.09 -12.00
C VAL A 108 -19.90 12.29 -11.05
N ARG A 109 -19.58 12.08 -9.77
CA ARG A 109 -19.45 13.11 -8.73
C ARG A 109 -18.35 12.71 -7.76
N THR A 110 -17.73 13.71 -7.12
CA THR A 110 -16.62 13.51 -6.17
C THR A 110 -16.99 13.85 -4.72
N TYR A 111 -18.29 13.99 -4.44
CA TYR A 111 -18.84 14.29 -3.12
C TYR A 111 -19.92 13.29 -2.76
N LEU A 112 -20.10 13.06 -1.46
CA LEU A 112 -21.16 12.21 -0.92
C LEU A 112 -22.48 12.97 -0.86
N GLU A 113 -23.59 12.24 -0.87
CA GLU A 113 -24.93 12.83 -0.71
C GLU A 113 -25.08 13.54 0.62
N GLU A 114 -24.51 12.99 1.68
CA GLU A 114 -24.48 13.60 3.01
C GLU A 114 -23.72 14.93 3.02
N GLU A 115 -22.63 15.06 2.24
CA GLU A 115 -21.88 16.32 2.11
C GLU A 115 -22.70 17.37 1.38
N LEU A 116 -23.42 16.96 0.31
CA LEU A 116 -24.33 17.84 -0.40
C LEU A 116 -25.49 18.30 0.49
N ALA A 117 -26.07 17.40 1.30
CA ALA A 117 -27.14 17.72 2.24
C ALA A 117 -26.67 18.75 3.27
N LYS A 118 -25.51 18.54 3.90
CA LYS A 118 -24.90 19.51 4.83
C LYS A 118 -24.62 20.87 4.20
N ALA A 119 -24.18 20.89 2.93
CA ALA A 119 -23.94 22.14 2.21
C ALA A 119 -25.24 22.91 1.92
N LYS A 120 -26.36 22.20 1.67
CA LYS A 120 -27.68 22.81 1.46
C LYS A 120 -28.28 23.41 2.73
N GLU A 121 -27.97 22.87 3.91
CA GLU A 121 -28.45 23.42 5.19
C GLU A 121 -27.85 24.80 5.51
N LYS A 122 -26.62 25.07 5.08
CA LYS A 122 -25.92 26.34 5.30
C LYS A 122 -25.34 26.87 4.00
N THR A 123 -26.20 27.39 3.14
CA THR A 123 -25.80 28.12 1.92
C THR A 123 -25.16 29.46 2.27
N LYS A 124 -23.92 29.44 2.76
CA LYS A 124 -23.07 30.64 2.84
C LYS A 124 -22.30 30.78 1.54
N LEU A 125 -22.36 31.97 0.93
CA LEU A 125 -21.46 32.34 -0.15
C LEU A 125 -20.01 32.21 0.33
N ARG A 126 -19.19 31.49 -0.43
CA ARG A 126 -17.73 31.59 -0.29
C ARG A 126 -17.34 33.01 -0.70
N LYS A 127 -16.67 33.75 0.19
CA LYS A 127 -15.98 34.99 -0.16
C LYS A 127 -14.69 34.67 -0.89
#